data_AF-A0A9Q3MDZ4-F1
#
_entry.id   AF-A0A9Q3MDZ4-F1
#
_cell.length_a   1.000
_cell.length_b   1.000
_cell.length_c   1.000
_cell.angle_alpha   90.00
_cell.angle_beta   90.00
_cell.angle_gamma   90.00
#
_symmetry.space_group_name_H-M   'P 1'
#
loop_
_entity.id
_entity.type
_entity.pdbx_description
1 polymer ?
#
loop_
_entity_poly.entity_id
_entity_poly.type
_entity_poly.pdbx_seq_one_letter_code
_entity_poly.pdbx_strand_id
1 'polypeptide(L)'
;MLRSILFTIELVACVACLASWSIETDRSTPEKHGLFEIREEARRFIAQENAKGQQQWDALDPNAKVVVPRCTVPLRAQWTPTSLGRSKPSVMVICPAAVPNLVMGKWNVDVPVKRKPDREDAGNRP
;
A
#
# COMPACT_ATOMS: atom_id res chain seq x y z
N MET A 1 23.61 -37.94 -22.63
CA MET A 1 23.42 -37.43 -21.25
C MET A 1 23.70 -35.94 -21.11
N LEU A 2 24.65 -35.34 -21.86
CA LEU A 2 24.93 -33.89 -21.83
C LEU A 2 23.79 -33.00 -22.39
N ARG A 3 23.02 -33.51 -23.37
CA ARG A 3 21.87 -32.79 -23.96
C ARG A 3 20.68 -32.62 -23.01
N SER A 4 20.45 -33.58 -22.09
CA SER A 4 19.35 -33.49 -21.12
C SER A 4 19.62 -32.48 -20.00
N ILE A 5 20.89 -32.21 -19.69
CA ILE A 5 21.29 -31.24 -18.65
C ILE A 5 21.10 -29.80 -19.14
N LEU A 6 21.31 -29.55 -20.44
CA LEU A 6 21.08 -28.22 -21.05
C LEU A 6 19.59 -27.83 -21.02
N PHE A 7 18.69 -28.79 -21.29
CA PHE A 7 17.24 -28.56 -21.20
C PHE A 7 16.74 -28.31 -19.77
N THR A 8 17.37 -28.90 -18.74
CA THR A 8 16.98 -28.65 -17.35
C THR A 8 17.46 -27.28 -16.85
N ILE A 9 18.55 -26.73 -17.41
CA ILE A 9 19.05 -25.40 -17.01
C ILE A 9 18.19 -24.28 -17.63
N GLU A 10 17.70 -24.45 -18.86
CA GLU A 10 16.83 -23.46 -19.51
C GLU A 10 15.45 -23.33 -18.82
N LEU A 11 14.90 -24.42 -18.27
CA LEU A 11 13.60 -24.39 -17.60
C LEU A 11 13.62 -23.66 -16.24
N VAL A 12 14.79 -23.60 -15.57
CA VAL A 12 14.94 -22.97 -14.23
C VAL A 12 14.98 -21.44 -14.31
N ALA A 13 15.45 -20.86 -15.43
CA ALA A 13 15.55 -19.41 -15.61
C ALA A 13 14.17 -18.72 -15.74
N CYS A 14 13.13 -19.45 -16.15
CA CYS A 14 11.80 -18.86 -16.38
C CYS A 14 11.02 -18.60 -15.06
N VAL A 15 11.37 -19.29 -13.97
CA VAL A 15 10.66 -19.17 -12.68
C VAL A 15 11.05 -17.89 -11.92
N ALA A 16 12.29 -17.41 -12.09
CA ALA A 16 12.74 -16.17 -11.45
C ALA A 16 12.11 -14.89 -12.04
N CYS A 17 11.60 -14.95 -13.28
CA CYS A 17 10.93 -13.84 -13.95
C CYS A 17 9.47 -13.64 -13.49
N LEU A 18 8.92 -14.57 -12.71
CA LEU A 18 7.63 -14.40 -12.03
C LEU A 18 7.83 -13.88 -10.61
N ALA A 19 8.67 -12.85 -10.44
CA ALA A 19 8.57 -12.01 -9.26
C ALA A 19 7.16 -11.40 -9.28
N SER A 20 6.22 -12.09 -8.62
CA SER A 20 4.88 -11.57 -8.34
C SER A 20 5.08 -10.17 -7.79
N TRP A 21 4.57 -9.17 -8.51
CA TRP A 21 4.58 -7.81 -8.03
C TRP A 21 4.11 -7.78 -6.57
N SER A 22 4.90 -7.15 -5.71
CA SER A 22 4.60 -6.99 -4.30
C SER A 22 4.72 -5.51 -3.96
N ILE A 23 3.82 -5.06 -3.09
CA ILE A 23 3.84 -3.69 -2.60
C ILE A 23 5.14 -3.35 -1.87
N GLU A 24 5.85 -4.33 -1.31
CA GLU A 24 7.18 -4.11 -0.72
C GLU A 24 8.21 -3.64 -1.78
N THR A 25 8.04 -4.06 -3.03
CA THR A 25 8.93 -3.66 -4.14
C THR A 25 8.45 -2.43 -4.91
N ASP A 26 7.20 -1.99 -4.71
CA ASP A 26 6.67 -0.79 -5.37
C ASP A 26 7.09 0.50 -4.65
N ARG A 27 8.38 0.80 -4.75
CA ARG A 27 9.02 1.98 -4.21
C ARG A 27 8.87 3.19 -5.13
N SER A 28 9.00 4.37 -4.55
CA SER A 28 8.98 5.62 -5.30
C SER A 28 10.16 5.75 -6.27
N THR A 29 9.88 6.33 -7.44
CA THR A 29 10.88 6.79 -8.42
C THR A 29 10.89 8.33 -8.43
N PRO A 30 11.76 8.98 -9.22
CA PRO A 30 11.70 10.44 -9.37
C PRO A 30 10.33 10.94 -9.89
N GLU A 31 9.64 10.13 -10.70
CA GLU A 31 8.39 10.50 -11.37
C GLU A 31 7.15 9.94 -10.67
N LYS A 32 7.24 8.75 -10.07
CA LYS A 32 6.10 8.03 -9.48
C LYS A 32 6.24 7.94 -7.97
N HIS A 33 5.14 8.15 -7.24
CA HIS A 33 5.09 7.79 -5.82
C HIS A 33 4.76 6.29 -5.68
N GLY A 34 5.57 5.57 -4.93
CA GLY A 34 5.41 4.13 -4.68
C GLY A 34 4.24 3.86 -3.74
N LEU A 35 3.51 2.78 -4.02
CA LEU A 35 2.43 2.31 -3.17
C LEU A 35 2.93 1.88 -1.79
N PHE A 36 4.21 1.48 -1.68
CA PHE A 36 4.82 1.25 -0.38
C PHE A 36 4.78 2.50 0.50
N GLU A 37 5.28 3.64 0.02
CA GLU A 37 5.36 4.86 0.83
C GLU A 37 3.95 5.37 1.20
N ILE A 38 2.97 5.19 0.32
CA ILE A 38 1.56 5.48 0.60
C ILE A 38 1.05 4.62 1.75
N ARG A 39 1.31 3.31 1.72
CA ARG A 39 0.89 2.40 2.79
C ARG A 39 1.59 2.71 4.11
N GLU A 40 2.87 3.04 4.09
CA GLU A 40 3.62 3.37 5.29
C GLU A 40 3.09 4.65 5.96
N GLU A 41 2.71 5.67 5.18
CA GLU A 41 2.08 6.86 5.74
C GLU A 41 0.72 6.53 6.37
N ALA A 42 -0.10 5.69 5.72
CA ALA A 42 -1.35 5.22 6.30
C ALA A 42 -1.13 4.40 7.58
N ARG A 43 -0.12 3.53 7.62
CA ARG A 43 0.27 2.76 8.82
C ARG A 43 0.70 3.68 9.95
N ARG A 44 1.50 4.71 9.65
CA ARG A 44 1.94 5.70 10.64
C ARG A 44 0.75 6.45 11.24
N PHE A 45 -0.21 6.85 10.41
CA PHE A 45 -1.47 7.45 10.87
C PHE A 45 -2.24 6.49 11.79
N ILE A 46 -2.45 5.25 11.36
CA ILE A 46 -3.16 4.25 12.14
C ILE A 46 -2.47 3.93 13.46
N ALA A 47 -1.14 3.90 13.50
CA ALA A 47 -0.40 3.73 14.75
C ALA A 47 -0.71 4.86 15.75
N GLN A 48 -0.82 6.11 15.28
CA GLN A 48 -1.20 7.25 16.11
C GLN A 48 -2.66 7.16 16.57
N GLU A 49 -3.58 6.79 15.67
CA GLU A 49 -4.99 6.60 16.02
C GLU A 49 -5.19 5.48 17.04
N ASN A 50 -4.50 4.36 16.86
CA ASN A 50 -4.54 3.24 17.80
C ASN A 50 -3.99 3.61 19.18
N ALA A 51 -2.99 4.51 19.26
CA ALA A 51 -2.45 5.00 20.53
C ALA A 51 -3.44 5.88 21.30
N LYS A 52 -4.47 6.43 20.65
CA LYS A 52 -5.55 7.19 21.30
C LYS A 52 -6.57 6.29 22.03
N GLY A 53 -6.49 4.97 21.88
CA GLY A 53 -7.20 3.99 22.72
C GLY A 53 -8.67 3.75 22.39
N GLN A 54 -9.22 4.27 21.29
CA GLN A 54 -10.64 4.08 20.94
C GLN A 54 -10.92 2.72 20.29
N GLN A 55 -10.17 2.37 19.25
CA GLN A 55 -10.34 1.15 18.48
C GLN A 55 -9.02 0.78 17.82
N GLN A 56 -8.78 -0.51 17.63
CA GLN A 56 -7.55 -1.01 17.04
C GLN A 56 -7.74 -1.36 15.56
N TRP A 57 -6.90 -0.78 14.71
CA TRP A 57 -6.97 -0.91 13.26
C TRP A 57 -5.66 -1.40 12.66
N ASP A 58 -5.76 -2.03 11.50
CA ASP A 58 -4.62 -2.30 10.60
C ASP A 58 -4.87 -1.62 9.24
N ALA A 59 -3.88 -0.88 8.77
CA ALA A 59 -3.85 -0.40 7.39
C ALA A 59 -3.49 -1.55 6.45
N LEU A 60 -4.31 -1.72 5.41
CA LEU A 60 -4.11 -2.70 4.34
C LEU A 60 -3.32 -2.06 3.20
N ASP A 61 -3.21 -2.78 2.08
CA ASP A 61 -2.56 -2.25 0.89
C ASP A 61 -3.50 -1.29 0.13
N PRO A 62 -3.00 -0.16 -0.40
CA PRO A 62 -3.71 0.63 -1.39
C PRO A 62 -4.06 -0.20 -2.63
N ASN A 63 -5.01 0.30 -3.42
CA ASN A 63 -5.35 -0.33 -4.69
C ASN A 63 -4.13 -0.37 -5.62
N ALA A 64 -3.71 -1.58 -6.02
CA ALA A 64 -2.56 -1.82 -6.89
C ALA A 64 -2.62 -1.11 -8.26
N LYS A 65 -3.80 -0.65 -8.68
CA LYS A 65 -4.01 0.11 -9.92
C LYS A 65 -3.72 1.60 -9.78
N VAL A 66 -3.42 2.08 -8.58
CA VAL A 66 -3.13 3.49 -8.33
C VAL A 66 -1.73 3.81 -8.87
N VAL A 67 -1.67 4.83 -9.72
CA VAL A 67 -0.42 5.43 -10.21
C VAL A 67 -0.53 6.93 -10.02
N VAL A 68 0.36 7.49 -9.21
CA VAL A 68 0.36 8.92 -8.89
C VAL A 68 1.79 9.49 -9.02
N PRO A 69 1.94 10.76 -9.40
CA PRO A 69 3.24 11.39 -9.49
C PRO A 69 3.90 11.51 -8.12
N ARG A 70 5.23 11.49 -8.07
CA ARG A 70 6.03 11.63 -6.85
C ARG A 70 5.62 12.90 -6.09
N CYS A 71 5.26 12.76 -4.81
CA CYS A 71 5.04 13.93 -3.95
C CYS A 71 6.35 14.67 -3.67
N THR A 72 6.36 16.00 -3.77
CA THR A 72 7.54 16.85 -3.50
C THR A 72 7.60 17.35 -2.06
N VAL A 73 6.51 17.16 -1.32
CA VAL A 73 6.39 17.51 0.10
C VAL A 73 6.00 16.26 0.90
N PRO A 74 6.16 16.27 2.24
CA PRO A 74 5.69 15.17 3.06
C PRO A 74 4.21 14.86 2.83
N LEU A 75 3.89 13.57 2.76
CA LEU A 75 2.51 13.13 2.71
C LEU A 75 1.78 13.53 4.00
N ARG A 76 0.47 13.70 3.89
CA ARG A 76 -0.43 13.83 5.03
C ARG A 76 -1.40 12.67 5.05
N ALA A 77 -1.95 12.37 6.21
CA ALA A 77 -2.97 11.33 6.34
C ALA A 77 -4.09 11.79 7.27
N GLN A 78 -5.30 11.35 6.95
CA GLN A 78 -6.50 11.56 7.77
C GLN A 78 -7.48 10.41 7.54
N TRP A 79 -8.44 10.24 8.44
CA TRP A 79 -9.60 9.40 8.15
C TRP A 79 -10.32 9.91 6.89
N THR A 80 -10.64 9.01 5.96
CA THR A 80 -11.40 9.38 4.76
C THR A 80 -12.80 9.85 5.17
N PRO A 81 -13.22 11.07 4.78
CA PRO A 81 -14.55 11.58 5.13
C PRO A 81 -15.66 10.69 4.57
N THR A 82 -16.66 10.39 5.40
CA THR A 82 -17.83 9.57 5.01
C THR A 82 -18.68 10.23 3.92
N SER A 83 -18.65 11.56 3.83
CA SER A 83 -19.30 12.35 2.79
C SER A 83 -18.83 12.01 1.36
N LEU A 84 -17.70 11.32 1.21
CA LEU A 84 -17.19 10.83 -0.08
C LEU A 84 -17.80 9.48 -0.50
N GLY A 85 -18.90 9.05 0.12
CA GLY A 85 -19.66 7.86 -0.27
C GLY A 85 -18.96 6.54 0.05
N ARG A 86 -18.08 6.51 1.05
CA ARG A 86 -17.33 5.29 1.41
C ARG A 86 -18.15 4.39 2.31
N SER A 87 -18.33 3.15 1.87
CA SER A 87 -19.00 2.10 2.64
C SER A 87 -18.11 1.44 3.70
N LYS A 88 -16.78 1.57 3.57
CA LYS A 88 -15.79 1.00 4.49
C LYS A 88 -14.83 2.08 5.00
N PRO A 89 -14.39 2.02 6.27
CA PRO A 89 -13.36 2.91 6.80
C PRO A 89 -12.07 2.81 5.98
N SER A 90 -11.42 3.94 5.79
CA SER A 90 -10.14 4.05 5.07
C SER A 90 -9.38 5.29 5.55
N VAL A 91 -8.08 5.31 5.29
CA VAL A 91 -7.21 6.46 5.48
C VAL A 91 -6.99 7.12 4.14
N MET A 92 -7.24 8.41 4.06
CA MET A 92 -6.90 9.23 2.92
C MET A 92 -5.46 9.73 3.08
N VAL A 93 -4.58 9.25 2.21
CA VAL A 93 -3.20 9.75 2.09
C VAL A 93 -3.16 10.85 1.04
N ILE A 94 -2.63 12.00 1.40
CA ILE A 94 -2.78 13.26 0.69
C ILE A 94 -1.40 13.79 0.29
N CYS A 95 -1.24 14.08 -1.00
CA CYS A 95 -0.15 14.85 -1.55
C CYS A 95 -0.65 16.22 -2.05
N PRO A 96 -0.32 17.32 -1.38
CA PRO A 96 -0.78 18.64 -1.78
C PRO A 96 0.06 19.25 -2.92
N ALA A 97 1.28 18.75 -3.15
CA ALA A 97 2.17 19.17 -4.23
C ALA A 97 2.99 17.98 -4.73
N ALA A 98 2.80 17.63 -6.00
CA ALA A 98 3.56 16.61 -6.69
C ALA A 98 4.61 17.22 -7.63
N VAL A 99 5.51 16.38 -8.13
CA VAL A 99 6.46 16.79 -9.18
C VAL A 99 5.69 17.40 -10.36
N PRO A 100 6.18 18.50 -10.96
CA PRO A 100 5.49 19.15 -12.07
C PRO A 100 5.17 18.15 -13.18
N ASN A 101 3.90 18.08 -13.57
CA ASN A 101 3.42 17.24 -14.64
C ASN A 101 2.14 17.84 -15.25
N LEU A 102 1.73 17.35 -16.42
CA LEU A 102 0.59 17.91 -17.16
C LEU A 102 -0.79 17.46 -16.62
N VAL A 103 -0.83 16.47 -15.73
CA VAL A 103 -2.06 15.73 -15.42
C VAL A 103 -2.57 16.04 -14.00
N MET A 104 -1.70 15.99 -13.00
CA MET A 104 -2.08 15.91 -11.59
C MET A 104 -1.02 16.54 -10.68
N GLY A 105 -1.22 17.81 -10.31
CA GLY A 105 -0.32 18.53 -9.38
C GLY A 105 -0.54 18.22 -7.89
N LYS A 106 -1.66 17.57 -7.55
CA LYS A 106 -2.02 17.12 -6.19
C LYS A 106 -2.89 15.87 -6.28
N TRP A 107 -2.87 15.02 -5.28
CA TRP A 107 -3.63 13.78 -5.30
C TRP A 107 -3.97 13.28 -3.89
N ASN A 108 -5.02 12.45 -3.82
CA ASN A 108 -5.41 11.72 -2.63
C ASN A 108 -5.55 10.24 -2.98
N VAL A 109 -5.07 9.34 -2.14
CA VAL A 109 -5.20 7.89 -2.30
C VAL A 109 -5.81 7.31 -1.03
N ASP A 110 -6.86 6.53 -1.19
CA ASP A 110 -7.48 5.83 -0.09
C ASP A 110 -6.77 4.49 0.18
N VAL A 111 -6.39 4.30 1.45
CA VAL A 111 -5.84 3.05 1.96
C VAL A 111 -6.88 2.40 2.86
N PRO A 112 -7.42 1.23 2.49
CA PRO A 112 -8.43 0.56 3.31
C PRO A 112 -7.86 0.12 4.66
N VAL A 113 -8.72 0.08 5.68
CA VAL A 113 -8.36 -0.46 6.99
C VAL A 113 -9.27 -1.61 7.38
N LYS A 114 -8.78 -2.47 8.26
CA LYS A 114 -9.59 -3.48 8.95
C LYS A 114 -9.50 -3.29 10.46
N ARG A 115 -10.58 -3.60 11.18
CA ARG A 115 -10.52 -3.71 12.63
C ARG A 115 -9.68 -4.92 13.01
N LYS A 116 -8.85 -4.79 14.03
CA LYS A 116 -8.25 -5.95 14.68
C LYS A 116 -9.36 -6.71 15.42
N PRO A 117 -9.34 -8.06 15.43
CA PRO A 117 -10.19 -8.80 16.33
C PRO A 117 -9.86 -8.39 17.77
N ASP A 118 -10.88 -8.30 18.61
CA ASP A 118 -10.67 -8.07 20.04
C ASP A 118 -9.85 -9.24 20.61
N ARG A 119 -8.91 -8.95 21.52
CA ARG A 119 -7.96 -9.95 22.03
C ARG A 119 -8.62 -11.19 22.65
N GLU A 120 -9.89 -11.11 23.00
CA GLU A 120 -10.69 -12.20 23.58
C GLU A 120 -11.03 -13.29 22.55
N ASP A 121 -11.10 -12.96 21.26
CA ASP A 121 -11.50 -13.88 20.18
C ASP A 121 -10.33 -14.66 19.56
N ALA A 122 -9.09 -14.34 19.93
CA ALA A 122 -7.88 -15.03 19.43
C ALA A 122 -7.58 -16.35 20.18
N GLY A 123 -8.24 -16.58 21.32
CA GLY A 123 -8.03 -17.76 22.17
C GLY A 123 -8.96 -18.94 21.90
N ASN A 124 -9.96 -18.83 21.01
CA ASN A 124 -11.02 -19.82 20.87
C ASN A 124 -11.26 -20.31 19.42
N ARG A 125 -10.20 -20.41 18.62
CA ARG A 125 -10.28 -21.06 17.30
C ARG A 125 -9.91 -22.56 17.46
N PRO A 126 -10.85 -23.51 17.25
CA PRO A 126 -10.56 -24.94 17.31
C PRO A 126 -9.61 -25.41 16.22
#